data_AF-G7Y946-F1
#
_entry.id   AF-G7Y946-F1
#
_cell.length_a   1.000
_cell.length_b   1.000
_cell.length_c   1.000
_cell.angle_alpha   90.00
_cell.angle_beta   90.00
_cell.angle_gamma   90.00
#
_symmetry.space_group_name_H-M   'P 1'
#
loop_
_entity.id
_entity.type
_entity.pdbx_description
1 polymer ?
#
loop_
_entity_poly.entity_id
_entity_poly.type
_entity_poly.pdbx_seq_one_letter_code
_entity_poly.pdbx_strand_id
1 'polypeptide(L)'
;MAVRMYNLITIYMLAIGITRAATWLFKITTKANRPHFLDVCQPNITLASCTGFVNEYSCQGIRTNLMAEINVSFVSGHSSVTAVAVMFIVLYLQERLQLSCAPLLRPMLQTAIVSFGLYVAISRYTDKKHHVSDIIAGALVGAGSAMALFLGYLPTMKELPPW
;
A
#
# COMPACT_ATOMS: atom_id res chain seq x y z
N MET A 1 5.90 19.61 -24.04
CA MET A 1 4.87 19.29 -23.00
C MET A 1 4.47 17.80 -22.97
N ALA A 2 4.13 17.18 -24.11
CA ALA A 2 3.68 15.77 -24.18
C ALA A 2 4.70 14.76 -23.61
N VAL A 3 5.98 14.90 -23.94
CA VAL A 3 7.06 14.01 -23.44
C VAL A 3 7.15 14.01 -21.91
N ARG A 4 6.96 15.16 -21.27
CA ARG A 4 6.98 15.27 -19.79
C ARG A 4 5.80 14.55 -19.16
N MET A 5 4.60 14.67 -19.75
CA MET A 5 3.42 13.95 -19.27
C MET A 5 3.55 12.44 -19.46
N TYR A 6 4.07 12.02 -20.62
CA TYR A 6 4.37 10.61 -20.90
C TYR A 6 5.35 10.03 -19.88
N ASN A 7 6.46 10.73 -19.60
CA ASN A 7 7.43 10.29 -18.60
C ASN A 7 6.81 10.21 -17.21
N LEU A 8 6.05 11.24 -16.79
CA LEU A 8 5.40 11.25 -15.48
C LEU A 8 4.43 10.07 -15.31
N ILE A 9 3.59 9.81 -16.31
CA ILE A 9 2.65 8.69 -16.29
C ILE A 9 3.42 7.36 -16.26
N THR A 10 4.48 7.23 -17.06
CA THR A 10 5.31 6.02 -17.11
C THR A 10 5.94 5.72 -15.76
N ILE A 11 6.53 6.72 -15.10
CA ILE A 11 7.15 6.58 -13.78
C ILE A 11 6.10 6.21 -12.72
N TYR A 12 4.92 6.83 -12.77
CA TYR A 12 3.82 6.50 -11.87
C TYR A 12 3.35 5.04 -12.04
N MET A 13 3.17 4.59 -13.29
CA MET A 13 2.79 3.21 -13.59
C MET A 13 3.86 2.21 -13.16
N LEU A 14 5.14 2.56 -13.34
CA LEU A 14 6.26 1.76 -12.87
C LEU A 14 6.27 1.65 -11.33
N ALA A 15 6.02 2.74 -10.61
CA ALA A 15 5.95 2.76 -9.16
C ALA A 15 4.84 1.85 -8.62
N ILE A 16 3.65 1.88 -9.24
CA ILE A 16 2.57 0.95 -8.91
C ILE A 16 2.99 -0.49 -9.21
N GLY A 17 3.56 -0.75 -10.37
CA GLY A 17 3.98 -2.09 -10.80
C GLY A 17 4.97 -2.72 -9.83
N ILE A 18 6.04 -2.01 -9.50
CA ILE A 18 7.07 -2.46 -8.54
C ILE A 18 6.45 -2.69 -7.15
N THR A 19 5.63 -1.75 -6.67
CA THR A 19 4.97 -1.87 -5.37
C THR A 19 4.04 -3.08 -5.30
N ARG A 20 3.27 -3.33 -6.37
CA ARG A 20 2.36 -4.48 -6.47
C ARG A 20 3.14 -5.78 -6.50
N ALA A 21 4.20 -5.87 -7.29
CA ALA A 21 5.06 -7.04 -7.35
C ALA A 21 5.72 -7.34 -5.99
N ALA A 22 6.28 -6.33 -5.33
CA ALA A 22 6.86 -6.47 -4.00
C ALA A 22 5.81 -6.91 -2.97
N THR A 23 4.64 -6.28 -2.94
CA THR A 23 3.54 -6.65 -2.03
C THR A 23 3.10 -8.09 -2.26
N TRP A 24 2.99 -8.52 -3.52
CA TRP A 24 2.64 -9.90 -3.85
C TRP A 24 3.70 -10.90 -3.37
N LEU A 25 4.98 -10.59 -3.59
CA LEU A 25 6.10 -11.41 -3.12
C LEU A 25 6.05 -11.59 -1.60
N PHE A 26 5.83 -10.53 -0.83
CA PHE A 26 5.68 -10.62 0.62
C PHE A 26 4.48 -11.47 1.04
N LYS A 27 3.34 -11.34 0.35
CA LYS A 27 2.13 -12.12 0.67
C LYS A 27 2.35 -13.62 0.50
N ILE A 28 2.96 -14.05 -0.60
CA ILE A 28 3.14 -15.48 -0.89
C ILE A 28 4.25 -16.13 -0.05
N THR A 29 5.24 -15.34 0.39
CA THR A 29 6.38 -15.81 1.18
C THR A 29 6.06 -15.92 2.66
N THR A 30 5.45 -14.88 3.24
CA THR A 30 5.17 -14.84 4.68
C THR A 30 4.00 -15.70 5.11
N LYS A 31 2.99 -15.85 4.23
CA LYS A 31 1.73 -16.55 4.51
C LYS A 31 1.07 -16.15 5.84
N ALA A 32 1.22 -14.89 6.25
CA ALA A 32 0.75 -14.41 7.54
C ALA A 32 -0.78 -14.38 7.65
N ASN A 33 -1.30 -14.77 8.80
CA ASN A 33 -2.74 -14.86 9.06
C ASN A 33 -3.38 -13.48 9.29
N ARG A 34 -4.58 -13.27 8.74
CA ARG A 34 -5.37 -12.04 8.93
C ARG A 34 -5.99 -11.98 10.33
N PRO A 35 -6.36 -10.78 10.82
CA PRO A 35 -6.99 -10.63 12.14
C PRO A 35 -8.28 -11.47 12.35
N HIS A 36 -9.05 -11.69 11.29
CA HIS A 36 -10.30 -12.48 11.32
C HIS A 36 -10.08 -13.97 11.01
N PHE A 37 -8.84 -14.47 11.12
CA PHE A 37 -8.50 -15.86 10.82
C PHE A 37 -9.32 -16.87 11.64
N LEU A 38 -9.44 -16.65 12.96
CA LEU A 38 -10.15 -17.59 13.84
C LEU A 38 -11.66 -17.66 13.53
N ASP A 39 -12.26 -16.53 13.17
CA ASP A 39 -13.67 -16.43 12.79
C ASP A 39 -13.97 -17.20 11.50
N VAL A 40 -13.08 -17.12 10.51
CA VAL A 40 -13.28 -17.79 9.22
C VAL A 40 -12.83 -19.25 9.23
N CYS A 41 -11.65 -19.55 9.74
CA CYS A 41 -11.08 -20.91 9.70
C CYS A 41 -11.80 -21.86 10.67
N GLN A 42 -12.12 -21.40 11.89
CA GLN A 42 -12.62 -22.26 12.98
C GLN A 42 -11.79 -23.55 13.11
N PRO A 43 -10.51 -23.44 13.53
CA PRO A 43 -9.59 -24.58 13.53
C PRO A 43 -10.06 -25.66 14.52
N ASN A 44 -10.01 -26.92 14.10
CA ASN A 44 -10.28 -28.05 14.99
C ASN A 44 -9.11 -28.26 15.95
N ILE A 45 -9.25 -27.80 17.20
CA ILE A 45 -8.21 -27.88 18.24
C ILE A 45 -8.33 -29.12 19.14
N THR A 46 -9.28 -30.02 18.89
CA THR A 46 -9.49 -31.22 19.76
C THR A 46 -8.32 -32.21 19.76
N LEU A 47 -7.45 -32.16 18.74
CA LEU A 47 -6.27 -33.02 18.61
C LEU A 47 -4.95 -32.29 18.91
N ALA A 48 -4.99 -30.99 19.20
CA ALA A 48 -3.79 -30.19 19.41
C ALA A 48 -3.39 -30.20 20.90
N SER A 49 -2.15 -30.65 21.18
CA SER A 49 -1.56 -30.48 22.51
C SER A 49 -1.55 -28.99 22.86
N CYS A 50 -2.19 -28.60 23.97
CA CYS A 50 -2.31 -27.20 24.42
C CYS A 50 -0.98 -26.58 24.92
N THR A 51 0.16 -27.22 24.65
CA THR A 51 1.47 -26.87 25.22
C THR A 51 2.46 -26.33 24.19
N GLY A 52 1.99 -25.77 23.06
CA GLY A 52 2.90 -25.24 22.05
C GLY A 52 2.23 -24.59 20.85
N PHE A 53 3.05 -24.25 19.85
CA PHE A 53 2.60 -23.72 18.57
C PHE A 53 2.06 -24.85 17.67
N VAL A 54 0.86 -24.65 17.13
CA VAL A 54 0.17 -25.66 16.30
C VAL A 54 0.46 -25.37 14.82
N ASN A 55 1.29 -26.21 14.21
CA ASN A 55 1.64 -26.09 12.78
C ASN A 55 0.58 -26.70 11.84
N GLU A 56 -0.15 -27.72 12.32
CA GLU A 56 -1.12 -28.46 11.52
C GLU A 56 -2.51 -28.36 12.14
N TYR A 57 -3.47 -27.88 11.35
CA TYR A 57 -4.86 -27.75 11.75
C TYR A 57 -5.78 -27.92 10.54
N SER A 58 -7.01 -28.38 10.80
CA SER A 58 -8.07 -28.42 9.80
C SER A 58 -9.08 -27.32 10.10
N CYS A 59 -9.40 -26.50 9.10
CA CYS A 59 -10.43 -25.47 9.22
C CYS A 59 -11.83 -26.10 9.06
N GLN A 60 -12.73 -25.84 10.00
CA GLN A 60 -14.12 -26.31 9.98
C GLN A 60 -15.11 -25.25 9.46
N GLY A 61 -14.65 -24.02 9.22
CA GLY A 61 -15.51 -22.92 8.83
C GLY A 61 -16.19 -23.10 7.46
N ILE A 62 -17.42 -22.59 7.36
CA ILE A 62 -18.30 -22.77 6.19
C ILE A 62 -18.03 -21.71 5.10
N ARG A 63 -17.32 -20.62 5.43
CA ARG A 63 -17.08 -19.46 4.57
C ARG A 63 -15.94 -19.70 3.58
N THR A 64 -16.13 -20.62 2.63
CA THR A 64 -15.11 -21.08 1.66
C THR A 64 -14.54 -19.95 0.80
N ASN A 65 -15.34 -18.95 0.46
CA ASN A 65 -14.91 -17.78 -0.31
C ASN A 65 -13.81 -16.96 0.38
N LEU A 66 -13.76 -16.97 1.71
CA LEU A 66 -12.75 -16.24 2.49
C LEU A 66 -11.54 -17.10 2.81
N MET A 67 -11.64 -18.43 2.74
CA MET A 67 -10.55 -19.37 3.08
C MET A 67 -9.31 -19.16 2.23
N ALA A 68 -9.43 -18.77 0.96
CA ALA A 68 -8.27 -18.49 0.11
C ALA A 68 -7.49 -17.24 0.56
N GLU A 69 -8.12 -16.35 1.33
CA GLU A 69 -7.56 -15.05 1.70
C GLU A 69 -7.05 -14.96 3.14
N ILE A 70 -7.30 -15.97 3.98
CA ILE A 70 -7.03 -15.89 5.42
C ILE A 70 -5.53 -15.81 5.75
N ASN A 71 -4.65 -16.36 4.90
CA ASN A 71 -3.21 -16.47 5.14
C ASN A 71 -2.38 -15.52 4.26
N VAL A 72 -2.96 -14.40 3.80
CA VAL A 72 -2.27 -13.40 2.97
C VAL A 72 -2.39 -12.00 3.55
N SER A 73 -2.10 -11.87 4.85
CA SER A 73 -2.19 -10.61 5.58
C SER A 73 -1.01 -9.67 5.34
N PHE A 74 0.22 -10.18 5.41
CA PHE A 74 1.39 -9.32 5.52
C PHE A 74 1.72 -8.57 4.21
N VAL A 75 2.06 -7.31 4.44
CA VAL A 75 1.97 -6.15 3.53
C VAL A 75 0.54 -5.93 3.00
N SER A 76 -0.07 -4.84 3.45
CA SER A 76 -1.37 -4.43 2.95
C SER A 76 -1.26 -3.84 1.54
N GLY A 77 -1.86 -4.51 0.56
CA GLY A 77 -1.88 -4.05 -0.84
C GLY A 77 -2.69 -2.78 -1.08
N HIS A 78 -3.74 -2.54 -0.27
CA HIS A 78 -4.48 -1.28 -0.33
C HIS A 78 -3.63 -0.14 0.22
N SER A 79 -3.01 -0.34 1.39
CA SER A 79 -2.12 0.66 1.99
C SER A 79 -0.96 1.01 1.05
N SER A 80 -0.31 0.01 0.45
CA SER A 80 0.86 0.25 -0.42
C SER A 80 0.52 0.99 -1.70
N VAL A 81 -0.54 0.62 -2.40
CA VAL A 81 -0.94 1.28 -3.66
C VAL A 81 -1.45 2.69 -3.39
N THR A 82 -2.23 2.89 -2.32
CA THR A 82 -2.68 4.22 -1.91
C THR A 82 -1.49 5.10 -1.53
N ALA A 83 -0.49 4.58 -0.82
CA ALA A 83 0.71 5.33 -0.48
C ALA A 83 1.51 5.75 -1.72
N VAL A 84 1.59 4.92 -2.76
CA VAL A 84 2.19 5.32 -4.05
C VAL A 84 1.46 6.54 -4.61
N ALA A 85 0.13 6.47 -4.72
CA ALA A 85 -0.68 7.56 -5.27
C ALA A 85 -0.53 8.87 -4.47
N VAL A 86 -0.70 8.79 -3.14
CA VAL A 86 -0.59 9.94 -2.24
C VAL A 86 0.78 10.59 -2.35
N MET A 87 1.86 9.81 -2.23
CA MET A 87 3.22 10.37 -2.29
C MET A 87 3.53 10.99 -3.64
N PHE A 88 3.12 10.33 -4.73
CA PHE A 88 3.38 10.84 -6.07
C PHE A 88 2.66 12.17 -6.32
N ILE A 89 1.39 12.29 -5.91
CA ILE A 89 0.63 13.53 -6.03
C ILE A 89 1.22 14.63 -5.14
N VAL A 90 1.58 14.31 -3.89
CA VAL A 90 2.19 15.29 -2.97
C VAL A 90 3.49 15.86 -3.53
N LEU A 91 4.38 15.00 -4.03
CA LEU A 91 5.64 15.41 -4.66
C LEU A 91 5.41 16.20 -5.97
N TYR A 92 4.44 15.79 -6.78
CA TYR A 92 4.07 16.51 -7.98
C TYR A 92 3.55 17.92 -7.67
N LEU A 93 2.65 18.06 -6.70
CA LEU A 93 2.16 19.35 -6.24
C LEU A 93 3.27 20.20 -5.64
N GLN A 94 4.23 19.58 -4.92
CA GLN A 94 5.38 20.28 -4.35
C GLN A 94 6.21 20.99 -5.44
N GLU A 95 6.50 20.28 -6.54
CA GLU A 95 7.32 20.82 -7.63
C GLU A 95 6.54 21.79 -8.54
N ARG A 96 5.26 21.54 -8.79
CA ARG A 96 4.49 22.24 -9.84
C ARG A 96 3.60 23.37 -9.32
N LEU A 97 3.02 23.22 -8.14
CA LEU A 97 2.05 24.19 -7.63
C LEU A 97 2.76 25.31 -6.86
N GLN A 98 3.28 26.28 -7.60
CA GLN A 98 3.90 27.48 -7.04
C GLN A 98 2.91 28.65 -7.12
N LEU A 99 2.29 29.00 -5.98
CA LEU A 99 1.25 30.02 -5.89
C LEU A 99 1.75 31.20 -5.05
N SER A 100 2.01 32.35 -5.70
CA SER A 100 2.44 33.57 -5.00
C SER A 100 1.30 34.25 -4.22
N CYS A 101 0.07 34.18 -4.74
CA CYS A 101 -1.09 34.86 -4.14
C CYS A 101 -1.90 33.98 -3.17
N ALA A 102 -1.68 32.67 -3.15
CA ALA A 102 -2.40 31.71 -2.30
C ALA A 102 -1.46 30.63 -1.76
N PRO A 103 -0.42 31.00 -0.98
CA PRO A 103 0.63 30.07 -0.57
C PRO A 103 0.12 28.91 0.31
N LEU A 104 -1.00 29.10 1.02
CA LEU A 104 -1.62 28.06 1.87
C LEU A 104 -2.39 27.00 1.09
N LEU A 105 -2.78 27.26 -0.16
CA LEU A 105 -3.57 26.32 -0.94
C LEU A 105 -2.81 25.02 -1.21
N ARG A 106 -1.50 25.11 -1.50
CA ARG A 106 -0.64 23.93 -1.70
C ARG A 106 -0.61 23.00 -0.47
N PRO A 107 -0.20 23.45 0.74
CA PRO A 107 -0.18 22.58 1.91
C PRO A 107 -1.58 22.10 2.31
N MET A 108 -2.64 22.88 2.08
CA MET A 108 -4.02 22.42 2.29
C MET A 108 -4.38 21.23 1.39
N LEU A 109 -4.11 21.33 0.09
CA LEU A 109 -4.36 20.23 -0.85
C LEU A 109 -3.53 18.99 -0.51
N GLN A 110 -2.24 19.16 -0.22
CA GLN A 110 -1.37 18.06 0.20
C GLN A 110 -1.90 17.38 1.48
N THR A 111 -2.33 18.17 2.47
CA THR A 111 -2.90 17.65 3.72
C THR A 111 -4.20 16.89 3.46
N ALA A 112 -5.08 17.40 2.59
CA ALA A 112 -6.31 16.72 2.23
C ALA A 112 -6.05 15.35 1.55
N ILE A 113 -5.09 15.31 0.63
CA ILE A 113 -4.68 14.08 -0.07
C ILE A 113 -4.09 13.05 0.91
N VAL A 114 -3.18 13.49 1.80
CA VAL A 114 -2.61 12.63 2.84
C VAL A 114 -3.69 12.11 3.79
N SER A 115 -4.63 12.96 4.20
CA SER A 115 -5.74 12.58 5.08
C SER A 115 -6.63 11.53 4.44
N PHE A 116 -6.93 11.66 3.14
CA PHE A 116 -7.67 10.63 2.40
C PHE A 116 -6.88 9.31 2.32
N GLY A 117 -5.57 9.36 2.11
CA GLY A 117 -4.69 8.19 2.18
C GLY A 117 -4.74 7.48 3.52
N LEU A 118 -4.66 8.25 4.62
CA LEU A 118 -4.77 7.74 5.98
C LEU A 118 -6.14 7.11 6.25
N TYR A 119 -7.22 7.71 5.76
CA TYR A 119 -8.56 7.12 5.85
C TYR A 119 -8.61 5.73 5.22
N VAL A 120 -8.06 5.55 4.01
CA VAL A 120 -7.99 4.23 3.35
C VAL A 120 -7.10 3.25 4.13
N ALA A 121 -6.01 3.71 4.74
CA ALA A 121 -5.17 2.86 5.58
C ALA A 121 -5.92 2.40 6.84
N ILE A 122 -6.60 3.32 7.53
CA ILE A 122 -7.38 3.04 8.74
C ILE A 122 -8.55 2.10 8.43
N SER A 123 -9.20 2.24 7.27
CA SER A 123 -10.30 1.36 6.91
C SER A 123 -9.87 -0.12 6.84
N ARG A 124 -8.61 -0.41 6.51
CA ARG A 124 -8.07 -1.78 6.53
C ARG A 124 -7.96 -2.38 7.93
N TYR A 125 -7.75 -1.53 8.93
CA TYR A 125 -7.76 -1.94 10.34
C TYR A 125 -9.20 -2.15 10.83
N THR A 126 -10.12 -1.22 10.52
CA THR A 126 -11.52 -1.31 10.95
C THR A 126 -12.25 -2.49 10.31
N ASP A 127 -11.96 -2.78 9.04
CA ASP A 127 -12.51 -3.95 8.30
C ASP A 127 -11.90 -5.29 8.76
N LYS A 128 -11.01 -5.27 9.76
CA LYS A 128 -10.26 -6.43 10.28
C LYS A 128 -9.49 -7.20 9.20
N LYS A 129 -9.13 -6.54 8.10
CA LYS A 129 -8.42 -7.17 6.97
C LYS A 129 -6.91 -7.28 7.20
N HIS A 130 -6.34 -6.36 7.98
CA HIS A 130 -4.89 -6.26 8.18
C HIS A 130 -4.54 -5.86 9.60
N HIS A 131 -3.39 -6.32 10.08
CA HIS A 131 -2.78 -5.81 11.30
C HIS A 131 -2.16 -4.42 11.04
N VAL A 132 -1.93 -3.64 12.11
CA VAL A 132 -1.32 -2.31 11.99
C VAL A 132 0.08 -2.40 11.36
N SER A 133 0.85 -3.44 11.69
CA SER A 133 2.16 -3.73 11.07
C SER A 133 2.07 -3.90 9.55
N ASP A 134 1.05 -4.62 9.06
CA ASP A 134 0.85 -4.85 7.63
C ASP A 134 0.54 -3.55 6.89
N ILE A 135 -0.21 -2.66 7.54
CA ILE A 135 -0.60 -1.34 7.01
C ILE A 135 0.61 -0.42 6.93
N ILE A 136 1.41 -0.35 7.99
CA ILE A 136 2.65 0.45 8.04
C ILE A 136 3.65 -0.07 7.00
N ALA A 137 3.89 -1.37 6.95
CA ALA A 137 4.78 -1.98 5.97
C ALA A 137 4.33 -1.67 4.53
N GLY A 138 3.02 -1.79 4.26
CA GLY A 138 2.44 -1.39 2.99
C GLY A 138 2.73 0.06 2.64
N ALA A 139 2.45 0.98 3.57
CA ALA A 139 2.67 2.40 3.37
C ALA A 139 4.15 2.72 3.09
N LEU A 140 5.09 2.10 3.82
CA LEU A 140 6.53 2.28 3.61
C LEU A 140 6.98 1.79 2.23
N VAL A 141 6.55 0.59 1.82
CA VAL A 141 6.91 0.03 0.50
C VAL A 141 6.39 0.93 -0.62
N GLY A 142 5.13 1.37 -0.54
CA GLY A 142 4.53 2.22 -1.56
C GLY A 142 5.13 3.62 -1.61
N ALA A 143 5.23 4.28 -0.44
CA ALA A 143 5.82 5.62 -0.34
C ALA A 143 7.28 5.65 -0.77
N GLY A 144 8.07 4.66 -0.33
CA GLY A 144 9.47 4.52 -0.69
C GLY A 144 9.66 4.31 -2.19
N SER A 145 8.86 3.43 -2.81
CA SER A 145 8.92 3.18 -4.26
C SER A 145 8.58 4.43 -5.07
N ALA A 146 7.50 5.14 -4.70
CA ALA A 146 7.11 6.38 -5.36
C ALA A 146 8.16 7.48 -5.19
N MET A 147 8.71 7.64 -3.98
CA MET A 147 9.73 8.64 -3.69
C MET A 147 11.03 8.36 -4.45
N ALA A 148 11.52 7.12 -4.44
CA ALA A 148 12.73 6.74 -5.15
C ALA A 148 12.64 6.99 -6.66
N LEU A 149 11.52 6.59 -7.27
CA LEU A 149 11.28 6.80 -8.70
C LEU A 149 11.00 8.26 -9.04
N PHE A 150 10.26 8.99 -8.22
CA PHE A 150 10.02 10.42 -8.49
C PHE A 150 11.32 11.22 -8.42
N LEU A 151 12.12 11.03 -7.36
CA LEU A 151 13.37 11.76 -7.16
C LEU A 151 14.47 11.32 -8.13
N GLY A 152 14.57 10.03 -8.46
CA GLY A 152 15.55 9.53 -9.42
C GLY A 152 15.34 10.06 -10.83
N TYR A 153 14.09 10.35 -11.21
CA TYR A 153 13.73 10.80 -12.56
C TYR A 153 13.42 12.31 -12.66
N LEU A 154 13.25 13.02 -11.53
CA LEU A 154 13.05 14.48 -11.51
C LEU A 154 14.18 15.27 -12.19
N PRO A 155 15.48 14.94 -12.02
CA PRO A 155 16.58 15.63 -12.71
C PRO A 155 16.42 15.56 -14.24
N THR A 156 16.14 14.37 -14.76
CA THR A 156 15.89 14.13 -16.20
C THR A 156 14.68 14.91 -16.72
N MET A 157 13.65 15.11 -15.87
CA MET A 157 12.49 15.91 -16.26
C MET A 157 12.78 17.42 -16.36
N LYS A 158 13.76 17.93 -15.61
CA LYS A 158 14.21 19.33 -15.68
C LYS A 158 15.09 19.59 -16.91
N GLU A 159 15.84 18.58 -17.35
CA GLU A 159 16.73 18.64 -18.52
C GLU A 159 16.00 18.64 -19.88
N LEU A 160 14.74 18.19 -19.93
CA LEU A 160 13.95 18.22 -21.17
C LEU A 160 13.72 19.68 -21.62
N PRO A 161 14.01 20.03 -22.89
CA PRO A 161 13.80 21.37 -23.40
C PRO A 161 12.32 21.79 -23.22
N PRO A 162 12.06 23.09 -22.97
CA PRO A 162 10.70 23.58 -22.79
C PRO A 162 9.86 23.50 -24.08
N TRP A 163 10.51 23.32 -25.24
CA TRP A 163 9.92 23.15 -26.57
C TRP A 163 10.17 21.73 -27.09
#